data_AF-A0A8X8AV50-F1
#
_entry.id   AF-A0A8X8AV50-F1
#
_cell.length_a   1.000
_cell.length_b   1.000
_cell.length_c   1.000
_cell.angle_alpha   90.00
_cell.angle_beta   90.00
_cell.angle_gamma   90.00
#
_symmetry.space_group_name_H-M   'P 1'
#
loop_
_entity.id
_entity.type
_entity.pdbx_description
1 polymer ?
#
loop_
_entity_poly.entity_id
_entity_poly.type
_entity_poly.pdbx_seq_one_letter_code
_entity_poly.pdbx_strand_id
1 'polypeptide(L)'
;MKRGGQIIYTESLQHHSQKLEYFEAVAGVPNIKDGYNPAAWVLDVTTLSMESQMSAHFAQLFTNSSIYRRIQELIKELNAPPPGSKDLYFQTKTMSSGFSRKYWRHVGLISGK
;
A
#
# COMPACT_ATOMS: atom_id res chain seq x y z
N MET A 1 -1.63 2.68 0.34
CA MET A 1 -1.47 2.47 1.80
C MET A 1 -1.63 3.79 2.51
N LYS A 2 -2.28 3.82 3.67
CA LYS A 2 -2.54 5.04 4.47
C LYS A 2 -1.32 5.39 5.35
N ARG A 3 -1.27 6.63 5.86
CA ARG A 3 -0.37 7.00 6.98
C ARG A 3 -0.56 6.00 8.13
N GLY A 4 0.55 5.42 8.62
CA GLY A 4 0.54 4.34 9.60
C GLY A 4 0.58 2.92 9.00
N GLY A 5 0.74 2.77 7.67
CA GLY A 5 0.98 1.48 7.02
C GLY A 5 -0.27 0.62 6.82
N GLN A 6 -1.46 1.12 7.17
CA GLN A 6 -2.70 0.38 6.99
C GLN A 6 -3.11 0.33 5.51
N ILE A 7 -3.54 -0.85 5.08
CA ILE A 7 -4.10 -1.07 3.76
C ILE A 7 -5.59 -0.69 3.82
N ILE A 8 -6.02 0.17 2.90
CA ILE A 8 -7.40 0.63 2.78
C ILE A 8 -8.03 0.25 1.43
N TYR A 9 -7.21 -0.30 0.52
CA TYR A 9 -7.58 -0.78 -0.80
C TYR A 9 -6.38 -1.48 -1.46
N THR A 10 -6.61 -2.58 -2.18
CA THR A 10 -5.63 -3.20 -3.09
C THR A 10 -6.36 -3.80 -4.29
N GLU A 11 -6.05 -3.35 -5.49
CA GLU A 11 -6.47 -4.01 -6.74
C GLU A 11 -5.32 -3.98 -7.74
N SER A 12 -5.39 -4.90 -8.70
CA SER A 12 -4.44 -4.94 -9.81
C SER A 12 -4.63 -3.71 -10.71
N LEU A 13 -3.52 -3.11 -11.18
CA LEU A 13 -3.54 -1.92 -12.05
C LEU A 13 -4.14 -2.18 -13.44
N GLN A 14 -4.60 -3.39 -13.74
CA GLN A 14 -5.12 -3.79 -15.05
C GLN A 14 -6.49 -3.17 -15.37
N HIS A 15 -7.28 -2.81 -14.36
CA HIS A 15 -8.58 -2.17 -14.54
C HIS A 15 -8.69 -0.86 -13.75
N HIS A 16 -8.38 0.25 -14.42
CA HIS A 16 -8.31 1.59 -13.82
C HIS A 16 -9.65 2.11 -13.28
N SER A 17 -10.78 1.57 -13.76
CA SER A 17 -12.14 2.02 -13.41
C SER A 17 -12.63 1.53 -12.05
N GLN A 18 -12.32 0.29 -11.69
CA GLN A 18 -12.88 -0.37 -10.49
C GLN A 18 -12.46 0.29 -9.16
N LYS A 19 -11.34 1.01 -9.16
CA LYS A 19 -10.86 1.72 -7.97
C LYS A 19 -11.76 2.89 -7.57
N LEU A 20 -12.30 3.61 -8.55
CA LEU A 20 -13.15 4.76 -8.27
C LEU A 20 -14.49 4.29 -7.69
N GLU A 21 -15.08 3.27 -8.32
CA GLU A 21 -16.35 2.67 -7.92
C GLU A 21 -16.37 2.24 -6.44
N TYR A 22 -15.27 1.67 -5.93
CA TYR A 22 -15.18 1.28 -4.52
C TYR A 22 -15.34 2.47 -3.57
N PHE A 23 -14.59 3.57 -3.81
CA PHE A 23 -14.64 4.72 -2.92
C PHE A 23 -15.93 5.53 -3.10
N GLU A 24 -16.46 5.61 -4.32
CA GLU A 24 -17.75 6.26 -4.60
C GLU A 24 -18.94 5.51 -3.99
N ALA A 25 -18.86 4.19 -3.85
CA ALA A 25 -19.88 3.38 -3.17
C ALA A 25 -19.89 3.56 -1.64
N VAL A 26 -18.86 4.17 -1.05
CA VAL A 26 -18.83 4.44 0.39
C VAL A 26 -19.72 5.64 0.72
N ALA A 27 -20.79 5.39 1.47
CA ALA A 27 -21.71 6.44 1.89
C ALA A 27 -20.99 7.57 2.63
N GLY A 28 -21.11 8.80 2.10
CA GLY A 28 -20.47 10.00 2.66
C GLY A 28 -19.18 10.42 1.95
N VAL A 29 -18.64 9.61 1.03
CA VAL A 29 -17.56 10.03 0.14
C VAL A 29 -18.13 10.87 -1.00
N PRO A 30 -17.58 12.08 -1.26
CA PRO A 30 -18.02 12.90 -2.39
C PRO A 30 -17.52 12.33 -3.71
N ASN A 31 -18.37 12.26 -4.73
CA ASN A 31 -17.99 11.84 -6.08
C ASN A 31 -16.82 12.67 -6.64
N ILE A 32 -16.01 12.04 -7.48
CA ILE A 32 -14.93 12.73 -8.16
C ILE A 32 -15.50 13.76 -9.16
N LYS A 33 -14.85 14.93 -9.26
CA LYS A 33 -15.23 15.96 -10.23
C LYS A 33 -14.64 15.63 -11.60
N ASP A 34 -15.36 15.99 -12.67
CA ASP A 34 -14.86 15.83 -14.03
C ASP A 34 -13.51 16.55 -14.21
N GLY A 35 -12.57 15.88 -14.88
CA GLY A 35 -11.20 16.37 -15.08
C GLY A 35 -10.30 16.35 -13.84
N TYR A 36 -10.77 15.94 -12.65
CA TYR A 36 -9.93 15.85 -11.46
C TYR A 36 -9.09 14.56 -11.46
N ASN A 37 -7.86 14.63 -10.96
CA ASN A 37 -6.96 13.47 -10.93
C ASN A 37 -7.47 12.40 -9.94
N PRO A 38 -7.82 11.18 -10.40
CA PRO A 38 -8.28 10.09 -9.53
C PRO A 38 -7.33 9.75 -8.38
N ALA A 39 -6.02 9.81 -8.63
CA ALA A 39 -5.04 9.51 -7.60
C ALA A 39 -5.04 10.57 -6.51
N ALA A 40 -5.17 11.85 -6.87
CA ALA A 40 -5.28 12.95 -5.91
C ALA A 40 -6.60 12.85 -5.13
N TRP A 41 -7.72 12.57 -5.80
CA TRP A 41 -9.01 12.46 -5.15
C TRP A 41 -9.05 11.37 -4.08
N VAL A 42 -8.48 10.20 -4.37
CA VAL A 42 -8.36 9.12 -3.38
C VAL A 42 -7.56 9.57 -2.16
N LEU A 43 -6.53 10.41 -2.32
CA LEU A 43 -5.79 10.96 -1.18
C LEU A 43 -6.63 11.92 -0.34
N ASP A 44 -7.45 12.75 -0.99
CA ASP A 44 -8.30 13.74 -0.32
C ASP A 44 -9.43 13.06 0.48
N VAL A 45 -10.05 12.02 -0.09
CA VAL A 45 -11.18 11.31 0.55
C VAL A 45 -10.73 10.28 1.59
N THR A 46 -9.47 9.88 1.62
CA THR A 46 -8.93 8.90 2.61
C THR A 46 -8.25 9.55 3.82
N THR A 47 -8.59 10.80 4.11
CA THR A 47 -8.07 11.57 5.25
C THR A 47 -8.76 11.21 6.57
N LEU A 48 -8.07 11.43 7.69
CA LEU A 48 -8.62 11.23 9.04
C LEU A 48 -9.83 12.13 9.32
N SER A 49 -9.86 13.33 8.71
CA SER A 49 -10.99 14.25 8.82
C SER A 49 -12.24 13.66 8.17
N MET A 50 -12.09 13.01 7.01
CA MET A 50 -13.19 12.35 6.31
C MET A 50 -13.75 11.19 7.12
N GLU A 51 -12.87 10.35 7.69
CA GLU A 51 -13.28 9.25 8.59
C GLU A 51 -14.03 9.74 9.83
N SER A 52 -13.56 10.84 10.44
CA SER A 52 -14.22 11.46 11.59
C SER A 52 -15.62 11.98 11.23
N GLN A 53 -15.75 12.63 10.06
CA GLN A 53 -17.02 13.12 9.56
C GLN A 53 -18.01 11.98 9.28
N MET A 54 -17.52 10.87 8.72
CA MET A 54 -18.33 9.71 8.37
C MET A 54 -18.55 8.75 9.55
N SER A 55 -17.91 9.00 10.69
CA SER A 55 -17.85 8.08 11.84
C SER A 55 -17.49 6.64 11.43
N ALA A 56 -16.58 6.50 10.47
CA ALA A 56 -16.20 5.22 9.87
C ALA A 56 -14.70 5.18 9.58
N HIS A 57 -14.07 4.01 9.74
CA HIS A 57 -12.64 3.83 9.47
C HIS A 57 -12.43 3.06 8.16
N PHE A 58 -11.71 3.64 7.19
CA PHE A 58 -11.55 3.02 5.87
C PHE A 58 -10.87 1.65 5.92
N ALA A 59 -9.95 1.43 6.86
CA ALA A 59 -9.32 0.12 7.00
C ALA A 59 -10.31 -0.94 7.48
N GLN A 60 -11.29 -0.58 8.33
CA GLN A 60 -12.33 -1.51 8.77
C GLN A 60 -13.32 -1.82 7.65
N LEU A 61 -13.71 -0.81 6.88
CA LEU A 61 -14.54 -0.99 5.69
C LEU A 61 -13.86 -1.94 4.70
N PHE A 62 -12.56 -1.75 4.47
CA PHE A 62 -11.78 -2.63 3.60
C PHE A 62 -11.73 -4.06 4.12
N THR A 63 -11.40 -4.29 5.40
CA THR A 63 -11.33 -5.66 5.97
C THR A 63 -12.68 -6.37 5.99
N ASN A 64 -13.79 -5.64 6.05
CA ASN A 64 -15.14 -6.22 6.02
C ASN A 64 -15.68 -6.41 4.59
N SER A 65 -14.95 -5.97 3.57
CA SER A 65 -15.37 -6.04 2.17
C SER A 65 -15.15 -7.43 1.57
N SER A 66 -15.94 -7.74 0.53
CA SER A 66 -15.76 -8.94 -0.30
C SER A 66 -14.40 -8.96 -1.02
N ILE A 67 -13.86 -7.77 -1.33
CA ILE A 67 -12.54 -7.60 -1.96
C ILE A 67 -11.46 -8.17 -1.05
N TYR A 68 -11.45 -7.81 0.25
CA TYR A 68 -10.49 -8.36 1.20
C TYR A 68 -10.59 -9.88 1.30
N ARG A 69 -11.81 -10.44 1.35
CA ARG A 69 -12.00 -11.90 1.36
C ARG A 69 -11.41 -12.58 0.13
N ARG A 70 -11.66 -12.03 -1.07
CA ARG A 70 -11.11 -12.55 -2.33
C ARG A 70 -9.59 -12.50 -2.35
N ILE A 71 -8.99 -11.43 -1.83
CA ILE A 71 -7.53 -11.31 -1.73
C ILE A 71 -6.99 -12.38 -0.78
N GLN A 72 -7.64 -12.63 0.36
CA GLN A 72 -7.22 -13.70 1.29
C GLN A 72 -7.32 -15.09 0.64
N GLU A 73 -8.38 -15.35 -0.14
CA GLU A 73 -8.54 -16.58 -0.92
C GLU A 73 -7.41 -16.76 -1.94
N LEU A 74 -7.12 -15.73 -2.74
CA LEU A 74 -6.02 -15.74 -3.70
C LEU A 74 -4.66 -15.95 -3.04
N ILE A 75 -4.40 -15.28 -1.91
CA ILE A 75 -3.17 -15.48 -1.14
C ILE A 75 -3.06 -16.93 -0.69
N LYS A 76 -4.16 -17.54 -0.24
CA LYS A 76 -4.18 -18.94 0.19
C LYS A 76 -3.92 -19.91 -0.98
N GLU A 77 -4.52 -19.64 -2.14
CA GLU A 77 -4.28 -20.43 -3.36
C GLU A 77 -2.83 -20.35 -3.83
N LEU A 78 -2.26 -19.14 -3.85
CA LEU A 78 -0.88 -18.90 -4.32
C LEU A 78 0.18 -19.35 -3.32
N ASN A 79 -0.15 -19.39 -2.02
CA ASN A 79 0.74 -19.91 -0.98
C ASN A 79 0.76 -21.43 -0.93
N ALA A 80 -0.14 -22.13 -1.64
CA ALA A 80 -0.06 -23.58 -1.77
C ALA A 80 0.99 -23.91 -2.84
N PRO A 81 2.14 -24.50 -2.46
CA PRO A 81 3.12 -24.84 -3.46
C PRO A 81 2.63 -26.05 -4.27
N PRO A 82 2.97 -26.16 -5.57
CA PRO A 82 2.51 -27.27 -6.41
C PRO A 82 2.89 -28.62 -5.79
N PRO A 83 2.06 -29.68 -5.95
CA PRO A 83 2.41 -31.02 -5.50
C PRO A 83 3.77 -31.44 -6.09
N GLY A 84 4.75 -31.71 -5.22
CA GLY A 84 6.13 -32.04 -5.62
C GLY A 84 7.13 -30.88 -5.58
N SER A 85 6.73 -29.69 -5.14
CA SER A 85 7.65 -28.60 -4.83
C SER A 85 8.63 -29.00 -3.71
N LYS A 86 9.92 -28.73 -3.88
CA LYS A 86 10.92 -28.81 -2.81
C LYS A 86 11.15 -27.43 -2.23
N ASP A 87 11.23 -27.32 -0.91
CA ASP A 87 11.61 -26.07 -0.24
C ASP A 87 12.95 -25.55 -0.80
N LEU A 88 12.98 -24.26 -1.14
CA LEU A 88 14.18 -23.59 -1.60
C LEU A 88 15.15 -23.42 -0.42
N TYR A 89 16.09 -24.35 -0.30
CA TYR A 89 17.19 -24.23 0.65
C TYR A 89 18.29 -23.35 0.05
N PHE A 90 18.27 -22.06 0.36
CA PHE A 90 19.37 -21.18 0.00
C PHE A 90 20.52 -21.40 1.00
N GLN A 91 21.58 -22.09 0.57
CA GLN A 91 22.85 -22.05 1.30
C GLN A 91 23.32 -20.58 1.29
N THR A 92 23.24 -19.92 2.44
CA THR A 92 23.75 -18.56 2.62
C THR A 92 25.26 -18.54 2.40
N LYS A 93 25.70 -18.46 1.15
CA LYS A 93 26.91 -17.72 0.82
C LYS A 93 26.49 -16.26 0.86
N THR A 94 26.89 -15.60 1.94
CA THR A 94 26.95 -14.15 2.01
C THR A 94 27.35 -13.60 0.64
N MET A 95 26.50 -12.77 0.04
CA MET A 95 26.97 -11.84 -0.97
C MET A 95 27.93 -10.91 -0.22
N SER A 96 29.22 -11.26 -0.22
CA SER A 96 30.28 -10.40 0.26
C SER A 96 30.29 -9.17 -0.64
N SER A 97 29.54 -8.15 -0.23
CA SER A 97 29.50 -6.86 -0.88
C SER A 97 30.87 -6.21 -0.79
N GLY A 98 31.68 -6.37 -1.83
CA GLY A 98 32.83 -5.52 -2.11
C GLY A 98 32.37 -4.21 -2.74
N PHE A 99 31.52 -3.44 -2.06
CA PHE A 99 31.26 -2.05 -2.43
C PHE A 99 31.24 -1.21 -1.16
N SER A 100 32.36 -0.55 -0.95
CA SER A 100 32.75 0.20 0.22
C SER A 100 31.71 1.26 0.61
N ARG A 101 31.32 1.24 1.88
CA ARG A 101 30.89 2.44 2.61
C ARG A 101 32.01 3.48 2.49
N LYS A 102 31.80 4.54 1.71
CA LYS A 102 32.64 5.75 1.72
C LYS A 102 31.81 6.93 2.22
N TYR A 103 31.80 7.04 3.55
CA TYR A 103 31.68 8.25 4.39
C TYR A 103 30.83 9.43 3.89
N TRP A 104 29.63 9.59 4.47
CA TRP A 104 29.15 10.92 4.86
C TRP A 104 29.76 11.26 6.22
N ARG A 105 30.93 11.91 6.21
CA ARG A 105 31.47 12.60 7.39
C ARG A 105 32.16 13.87 6.89
N HIS A 106 31.73 15.00 7.46
CA HIS A 106 32.26 16.37 7.36
C HIS A 106 31.65 17.27 6.28
N VAL A 107 30.43 17.75 6.54
CA VAL A 107 30.12 19.17 6.30
C VAL A 107 30.16 19.85 7.65
N GLY A 108 31.13 20.74 7.83
CA GLY A 108 31.39 21.42 9.10
C GLY A 108 32.75 22.12 9.10
N LEU A 109 33.06 22.87 8.04
CA LEU A 109 34.10 23.89 8.06
C LEU A 109 33.41 25.21 8.41
N ILE A 110 33.50 25.62 9.68
CA ILE A 110 33.33 27.02 10.08
C ILE A 110 34.41 27.32 11.13
N SER A 111 35.32 28.22 10.75
CA SER A 111 36.05 29.24 11.54
C SER A 111 36.22 28.99 13.05
N GLY A 112 37.38 29.07 13.69
CA GLY A 112 38.59 29.83 13.40
C GLY A 112 39.21 30.26 14.76
N LYS A 113 40.52 30.55 14.72
CA LYS A 113 41.41 31.03 15.78
C LYS A 113 42.00 29.99 16.73
#